data_AF-A0A368ZVJ4-F1
#
_entry.id   AF-A0A368ZVJ4-F1
#
_cell.length_a   1.000
_cell.length_b   1.000
_cell.length_c   1.000
_cell.angle_alpha   90.00
_cell.angle_beta   90.00
_cell.angle_gamma   90.00
#
_symmetry.space_group_name_H-M   'P 1'
#
loop_
_entity.id
_entity.type
_entity.pdbx_description
1 polymer ?
#
loop_
_entity_poly.entity_id
_entity_poly.type
_entity_poly.pdbx_seq_one_letter_code
_entity_poly.pdbx_strand_id
1 'polypeptide(L)'
;MRKGFVCAVLVSTLSSCGLLPPKWVSDLKQEGVRQPVQEAYHLEDESFNYNELIDTNAVYTSTNDWVFTNQRGKVVQGETIAYDFIRFSNHGLAFISRFNYQKPSVKEVNSFNNGQFVYYTTEGDVLKLEFYNHDRGYFQYWYGRIKDDGIYFYKYKGRPWGTSTGKLNFIYHKEPIEVNQPLNFPGTRP
;
A
#
# COMPACT_ATOMS: atom_id res chain seq x y z
N MET A 1 22.10 28.56 -47.10
CA MET A 1 22.85 27.84 -46.06
C MET A 1 21.90 27.51 -44.91
N ARG A 2 21.66 26.21 -44.66
CA ARG A 2 20.82 25.70 -43.57
C ARG A 2 21.71 25.39 -42.35
N LYS A 3 21.39 25.97 -41.20
CA LYS A 3 21.79 25.54 -39.85
C LYS A 3 20.58 25.90 -38.97
N GLY A 4 19.79 24.97 -38.46
CA GLY A 4 20.18 23.96 -37.48
C GLY A 4 19.72 24.45 -36.10
N PHE A 5 18.40 24.50 -35.87
CA PHE A 5 17.81 24.73 -34.56
C PHE A 5 17.08 23.45 -34.15
N VAL A 6 17.81 22.56 -33.50
CA VAL A 6 17.30 21.29 -32.96
C VAL A 6 17.68 21.23 -31.49
N CYS A 7 16.69 20.85 -30.68
CA CYS A 7 16.82 20.31 -29.32
C CYS A 7 17.30 21.24 -28.19
N ALA A 8 16.44 22.16 -27.74
CA ALA A 8 16.58 22.76 -26.40
C ALA A 8 15.32 22.68 -25.53
N VAL A 9 14.28 21.93 -25.92
CA VAL A 9 12.98 21.90 -25.22
C VAL A 9 12.67 20.55 -24.53
N LEU A 10 13.55 19.55 -24.61
CA LEU A 10 13.27 18.20 -24.08
C LEU A 10 13.95 17.82 -22.76
N VAL A 11 14.70 18.73 -22.12
CA VAL A 11 15.44 18.41 -20.88
C VAL A 11 14.72 18.91 -19.61
N SER A 12 13.75 19.81 -19.72
CA SER A 12 12.99 20.35 -18.57
C SER A 12 11.78 19.51 -18.15
N THR A 13 11.42 18.45 -18.89
CA THR A 13 10.31 17.54 -18.53
C THR A 13 10.74 16.25 -17.85
N LEU A 14 12.05 16.00 -17.69
CA LEU A 14 12.58 14.81 -16.99
C LEU A 14 12.83 15.03 -15.49
N SER A 15 12.54 16.21 -14.95
CA SER A 15 13.00 16.61 -13.61
C SER A 15 11.98 16.48 -12.47
N SER A 16 10.80 15.87 -12.64
CA SER A 16 9.80 15.92 -11.56
C SER A 16 8.93 14.70 -11.25
N CYS A 17 9.01 13.59 -11.99
CA CYS A 17 8.11 12.46 -11.73
C CYS A 17 8.86 11.21 -11.23
N GLY A 18 9.21 11.17 -9.94
CA GLY A 18 9.42 9.90 -9.23
C GLY A 18 10.80 9.62 -8.61
N LEU A 19 11.76 10.54 -8.64
CA LEU A 19 13.09 10.35 -8.05
C LEU A 19 13.27 10.99 -6.66
N LEU A 20 12.40 11.92 -6.27
CA LEU A 20 12.44 12.55 -4.95
C LEU A 20 11.53 11.80 -3.97
N PRO A 21 11.94 11.66 -2.69
CA PRO A 21 11.07 11.11 -1.67
C PRO A 21 9.80 11.96 -1.53
N PRO A 22 8.66 11.35 -1.19
CA PRO A 22 7.42 12.09 -1.04
C PRO A 22 7.52 13.07 0.14
N LYS A 23 6.63 14.06 0.14
CA LYS A 23 6.32 14.82 1.35
C LYS A 23 5.61 13.91 2.34
N TRP A 24 5.77 14.20 3.62
CA TRP A 24 5.21 13.42 4.72
C TRP A 24 4.12 14.21 5.45
N VAL A 25 3.12 13.52 5.99
CA VAL A 25 2.15 14.10 6.92
C VAL A 25 2.90 14.60 8.16
N SER A 26 2.79 15.90 8.46
CA SER A 26 3.63 16.58 9.46
C SER A 26 3.48 15.98 10.85
N ASP A 27 2.24 15.76 11.27
CA ASP A 27 1.91 15.43 12.65
C ASP A 27 2.35 14.00 12.97
N LEU A 28 2.06 13.07 12.06
CA LEU A 28 2.54 11.68 12.15
C LEU A 28 4.07 11.58 12.13
N LYS A 29 4.74 12.43 11.34
CA LYS A 29 6.20 12.45 11.31
C LYS A 29 6.81 12.86 12.66
N GLN A 30 6.16 13.74 13.42
CA GLN A 30 6.60 14.11 14.76
C GLN A 30 6.49 12.93 15.74
N GLU A 31 5.53 12.04 15.52
CA GLU A 31 5.31 10.80 16.27
C GLU A 31 6.21 9.64 15.79
N GLY A 32 7.10 9.88 14.82
CA GLY A 32 7.99 8.88 14.25
C GLY A 32 7.36 8.00 13.16
N VAL A 33 6.10 8.25 12.79
CA VAL A 33 5.38 7.53 11.74
C VAL A 33 5.57 8.25 10.39
N ARG A 34 5.96 7.50 9.35
CA ARG A 34 6.16 8.06 8.00
C ARG A 34 4.97 7.73 7.12
N GLN A 35 4.02 8.64 7.02
CA GLN A 35 2.89 8.57 6.07
C GLN A 35 3.12 9.58 4.95
N PRO A 36 3.24 9.17 3.67
CA PRO A 36 3.22 10.12 2.55
C PRO A 36 1.95 10.98 2.59
N VAL A 37 2.05 12.24 2.15
CA VAL A 37 0.86 13.10 1.98
C VAL A 37 -0.07 12.52 0.91
N GLN A 38 -1.35 12.89 0.98
CA GLN A 38 -2.41 12.41 0.10
C GLN A 38 -2.07 12.61 -1.39
N GLU A 39 -1.58 13.80 -1.75
CA GLU A 39 -1.28 14.19 -3.14
C GLU A 39 -0.05 13.47 -3.71
N ALA A 40 0.63 12.65 -2.89
CA ALA A 40 1.73 11.81 -3.37
C ALA A 40 1.22 10.53 -4.05
N TYR A 41 -0.03 10.10 -3.81
CA TYR A 41 -0.62 8.88 -4.38
C TYR A 41 -1.27 9.18 -5.73
N HIS A 42 -0.91 8.42 -6.77
CA HIS A 42 -1.52 8.58 -8.08
C HIS A 42 -2.98 8.12 -8.12
N LEU A 43 -3.31 7.07 -7.35
CA LEU A 43 -4.68 6.55 -7.31
C LEU A 43 -5.67 7.52 -6.65
N GLU A 44 -5.18 8.52 -5.92
CA GLU A 44 -6.06 9.53 -5.32
C GLU A 44 -6.64 10.49 -6.36
N ASP A 45 -5.88 10.80 -7.41
CA ASP A 45 -6.32 11.62 -8.55
C ASP A 45 -7.24 10.83 -9.53
N GLU A 46 -7.32 9.50 -9.41
CA GLU A 46 -8.16 8.66 -10.29
C GLU A 46 -9.63 8.69 -9.80
N SER A 47 -10.59 8.71 -10.73
CA SER A 47 -12.01 8.62 -10.37
C SER A 47 -12.31 7.29 -9.69
N PHE A 48 -12.78 7.33 -8.44
CA PHE A 48 -13.11 6.14 -7.68
C PHE A 48 -14.57 5.72 -7.87
N ASN A 49 -14.79 4.45 -8.17
CA ASN A 49 -16.10 3.81 -8.17
C ASN A 49 -16.08 2.64 -7.19
N TYR A 50 -16.97 2.66 -6.21
CA TYR A 50 -17.08 1.58 -5.23
C TYR A 50 -17.54 0.27 -5.90
N ASN A 51 -17.01 -0.85 -5.41
CA ASN A 51 -17.32 -2.18 -5.88
C ASN A 51 -17.72 -3.07 -4.69
N GLU A 52 -18.93 -3.61 -4.76
CA GLU A 52 -19.55 -4.40 -3.70
C GLU A 52 -18.84 -5.72 -3.40
N LEU A 53 -17.93 -6.19 -4.28
CA LEU A 53 -17.09 -7.35 -4.00
C LEU A 53 -16.12 -7.09 -2.82
N ILE A 54 -15.80 -5.83 -2.54
CA ILE A 54 -15.02 -5.43 -1.37
C ILE A 54 -15.96 -5.20 -0.20
N ASP A 55 -15.97 -6.13 0.76
CA ASP A 55 -16.64 -5.91 2.04
C ASP A 55 -15.87 -4.89 2.89
N THR A 56 -16.43 -3.69 3.04
CA THR A 56 -15.84 -2.60 3.86
C THR A 56 -16.04 -2.77 5.36
N ASN A 57 -16.85 -3.74 5.79
CA ASN A 57 -17.04 -4.09 7.21
C ASN A 57 -16.16 -5.26 7.65
N ALA A 58 -15.44 -5.89 6.71
CA ALA A 58 -14.51 -6.98 7.00
C ALA A 58 -13.07 -6.48 7.21
N VAL A 59 -12.29 -7.32 7.89
CA VAL A 59 -10.82 -7.19 7.92
C VAL A 59 -10.23 -8.34 7.12
N TYR A 60 -9.41 -8.04 6.13
CA TYR A 60 -8.72 -9.04 5.32
C TYR A 60 -7.39 -9.33 5.97
N THR A 61 -7.10 -10.57 6.36
CA THR A 61 -5.86 -10.95 7.07
C THR A 61 -5.05 -11.99 6.32
N SER A 62 -3.73 -11.89 6.37
CA SER A 62 -2.80 -12.86 5.79
C SER A 62 -1.82 -13.33 6.85
N THR A 63 -1.44 -14.61 6.80
CA THR A 63 -0.40 -15.21 7.62
C THR A 63 0.81 -15.52 6.77
N ASN A 64 1.98 -15.07 7.22
CA ASN A 64 3.25 -15.31 6.57
C ASN A 64 4.20 -16.00 7.55
N ASP A 65 4.86 -17.07 7.12
CA ASP A 65 5.91 -17.71 7.89
C ASP A 65 7.23 -16.96 7.70
N TRP A 66 7.84 -16.55 8.81
CA TRP A 66 9.10 -15.82 8.85
C TRP A 66 10.16 -16.60 9.61
N VAL A 67 11.40 -16.48 9.13
CA VAL A 67 12.60 -16.90 9.85
C VAL A 67 13.53 -15.72 9.99
N PHE A 68 14.18 -15.58 11.13
CA PHE A 68 15.21 -14.56 11.29
C PHE A 68 16.54 -15.14 10.86
N THR A 69 17.20 -14.46 9.94
CA THR A 69 18.55 -14.81 9.48
C THR A 69 19.54 -13.72 9.87
N ASN A 70 20.78 -14.10 10.14
CA ASN A 70 21.86 -13.12 10.24
C ASN A 70 22.27 -12.62 8.83
N GLN A 71 23.20 -11.68 8.77
CA GLN A 71 23.72 -11.13 7.50
C GLN A 71 24.34 -12.18 6.55
N ARG A 72 24.65 -13.39 7.05
CA ARG A 72 25.19 -14.51 6.25
C ARG A 72 24.09 -15.49 5.82
N GLY A 73 22.81 -15.17 6.07
CA GLY A 73 21.68 -16.04 5.74
C GLY A 73 21.50 -17.23 6.69
N LYS A 74 22.28 -17.34 7.78
CA LYS A 74 22.09 -18.41 8.76
C LYS A 74 20.88 -18.08 9.65
N VAL A 75 19.94 -19.02 9.75
CA VAL A 75 18.79 -18.91 10.66
C VAL A 75 19.29 -18.78 12.10
N VAL A 76 18.88 -17.71 12.77
CA VAL A 76 19.21 -17.40 14.17
C VAL A 76 18.02 -17.56 15.12
N GLN A 77 16.80 -17.53 14.58
CA GLN A 77 15.56 -17.82 15.30
C GLN A 77 14.63 -18.59 14.38
N GLY A 78 13.97 -19.60 14.94
CA GLY A 78 13.06 -20.49 14.21
C GLY A 78 11.83 -19.77 13.65
N GLU A 79 10.96 -20.57 13.02
CA GLU A 79 9.75 -20.10 12.37
C GLU A 79 8.86 -19.29 13.32
N THR A 80 8.47 -18.11 12.86
CA THR A 80 7.55 -17.20 13.54
C THR A 80 6.47 -16.81 12.55
N ILE A 81 5.21 -16.83 12.97
CA ILE A 81 4.10 -16.39 12.14
C ILE A 81 3.98 -14.88 12.29
N ALA A 82 3.95 -14.17 11.16
CA ALA A 82 3.54 -12.77 11.12
C ALA A 82 2.18 -12.63 10.44
N TYR A 83 1.39 -11.70 10.96
CA TYR A 83 0.07 -11.37 10.48
C TYR A 83 0.11 -10.01 9.77
N ASP A 84 -0.45 -9.98 8.57
CA ASP A 84 -0.73 -8.76 7.84
C ASP A 84 -2.24 -8.56 7.80
N PHE A 85 -2.70 -7.31 7.72
CA PHE A 85 -4.11 -7.06 7.47
C PHE A 85 -4.34 -5.83 6.58
N ILE A 86 -5.49 -5.85 5.89
CA ILE A 86 -5.97 -4.74 5.08
C ILE A 86 -7.42 -4.47 5.45
N ARG A 87 -7.73 -3.19 5.64
CA ARG A 87 -9.10 -2.67 5.72
C ARG A 87 -9.40 -1.79 4.53
N PHE A 88 -10.61 -1.83 4.02
CA PHE A 88 -11.06 -1.02 2.89
C PHE A 88 -12.20 -0.09 3.31
N SER A 89 -12.30 1.04 2.62
CA SER A 89 -13.39 2.00 2.74
C SER A 89 -14.20 2.03 1.44
N ASN A 90 -15.42 2.58 1.47
CA ASN A 90 -16.23 2.75 0.27
C ASN A 90 -15.86 3.97 -0.59
N HIS A 91 -14.72 4.62 -0.34
CA HIS A 91 -14.30 5.85 -1.03
C HIS A 91 -12.82 5.81 -1.46
N GLY A 92 -12.29 4.61 -1.73
CA GLY A 92 -10.97 4.44 -2.33
C GLY A 92 -9.79 4.45 -1.37
N LEU A 93 -10.03 4.64 -0.07
CA LEU A 93 -9.01 4.44 0.97
C LEU A 93 -8.94 2.99 1.43
N ALA A 94 -7.73 2.55 1.74
CA ALA A 94 -7.46 1.35 2.51
C ALA A 94 -6.41 1.64 3.58
N PHE A 95 -6.34 0.78 4.58
CA PHE A 95 -5.26 0.78 5.57
C PHE A 95 -4.58 -0.58 5.56
N ILE A 96 -3.27 -0.58 5.38
CA ILE A 96 -2.45 -1.79 5.36
C ILE A 96 -1.52 -1.81 6.56
N SER A 97 -1.57 -2.91 7.31
CA SER A 97 -0.63 -3.22 8.38
C SER A 97 0.12 -4.51 8.04
N ARG A 98 1.42 -4.54 8.31
CA ARG A 98 2.28 -5.67 7.97
C ARG A 98 3.22 -6.01 9.12
N PHE A 99 3.66 -7.26 9.17
CA PHE A 99 4.64 -7.76 10.14
C PHE A 99 4.18 -7.73 11.60
N ASN A 100 2.91 -8.02 11.87
CA ASN A 100 2.42 -8.11 13.25
C ASN A 100 2.72 -9.50 13.84
N TYR A 101 3.30 -9.57 15.04
CA TYR A 101 3.59 -10.86 15.69
C TYR A 101 2.38 -11.50 16.37
N GLN A 102 1.23 -10.81 16.38
CA GLN A 102 -0.03 -11.27 16.96
C GLN A 102 -1.13 -11.13 15.91
N LYS A 103 -2.12 -12.03 15.95
CA LYS A 103 -3.31 -11.89 15.11
C LYS A 103 -3.99 -10.55 15.42
N PRO A 104 -4.41 -9.77 14.41
CA PRO A 104 -4.93 -8.44 14.63
C PRO A 104 -6.18 -8.45 15.52
N SER A 105 -6.17 -7.60 16.55
CA SER A 105 -7.29 -7.44 17.47
C SER A 105 -8.26 -6.34 17.03
N VAL A 106 -9.49 -6.32 17.57
CA VAL A 106 -10.46 -5.22 17.34
C VAL A 106 -9.83 -3.85 17.66
N LYS A 107 -9.07 -3.76 18.76
CA LYS A 107 -8.39 -2.51 19.12
C LYS A 107 -7.36 -2.10 18.05
N GLU A 108 -6.56 -3.05 17.58
CA GLU A 108 -5.49 -2.79 16.63
C GLU A 108 -6.04 -2.32 15.29
N VAL A 109 -7.01 -3.06 14.74
CA VAL A 109 -7.58 -2.76 13.42
C VAL A 109 -8.29 -1.41 13.37
N ASN A 110 -8.78 -0.90 14.52
CA ASN A 110 -9.43 0.41 14.61
C ASN A 110 -8.48 1.53 15.06
N SER A 111 -7.34 1.24 15.69
CA SER A 111 -6.41 2.28 16.18
C SER A 111 -5.56 2.96 15.11
N PHE A 112 -5.34 2.30 13.96
CA PHE A 112 -4.49 2.79 12.86
C PHE A 112 -3.03 3.15 13.23
N ASN A 113 -2.54 2.68 14.39
CA ASN A 113 -1.21 3.05 14.90
C ASN A 113 -0.04 2.31 14.24
N ASN A 114 -0.29 1.13 13.64
CA ASN A 114 0.75 0.31 13.04
C ASN A 114 0.42 -0.04 11.59
N GLY A 115 0.67 0.88 10.67
CA GLY A 115 0.39 0.65 9.25
C GLY A 115 0.48 1.92 8.41
N GLN A 116 -0.17 1.89 7.26
CA GLN A 116 -0.16 2.97 6.30
C GLN A 116 -1.55 3.15 5.69
N PHE A 117 -1.99 4.40 5.55
CA PHE A 117 -3.13 4.76 4.72
C PHE A 117 -2.71 4.78 3.26
N VAL A 118 -3.50 4.11 2.43
CA VAL A 118 -3.18 3.80 1.04
C VAL A 118 -4.43 3.95 0.17
N TYR A 119 -4.25 3.98 -1.14
CA TYR A 119 -5.37 4.12 -2.07
C TYR A 119 -5.59 2.85 -2.87
N TYR A 120 -6.82 2.61 -3.30
CA TYR A 120 -7.16 1.47 -4.12
C TYR A 120 -8.24 1.81 -5.17
N THR A 121 -8.22 1.05 -6.27
CA THR A 121 -9.25 1.04 -7.29
C THR A 121 -9.59 -0.40 -7.67
N THR A 122 -10.75 -0.60 -8.30
CA THR A 122 -11.17 -1.92 -8.78
C THR A 122 -11.72 -1.85 -10.20
N GLU A 123 -11.48 -2.91 -10.97
CA GLU A 123 -12.06 -3.13 -12.30
C GLU A 123 -12.57 -4.58 -12.37
N GLY A 124 -13.89 -4.76 -12.26
CA GLY A 124 -14.48 -6.10 -12.09
C GLY A 124 -13.99 -6.77 -10.80
N ASP A 125 -13.42 -7.96 -10.89
CA ASP A 125 -12.82 -8.69 -9.78
C ASP A 125 -11.33 -8.34 -9.55
N VAL A 126 -10.77 -7.38 -10.29
CA VAL A 126 -9.37 -6.97 -10.15
C VAL A 126 -9.25 -5.79 -9.20
N LEU A 127 -8.40 -5.94 -8.18
CA LEU A 127 -8.01 -4.89 -7.24
C LEU A 127 -6.63 -4.33 -7.61
N LYS A 128 -6.47 -3.01 -7.58
CA LYS A 128 -5.19 -2.30 -7.68
C LYS A 128 -5.03 -1.45 -6.41
N LEU A 129 -3.99 -1.70 -5.63
CA LEU A 129 -3.64 -0.99 -4.39
C LEU A 129 -2.33 -0.23 -4.58
N GLU A 130 -2.25 1.04 -4.21
CA GLU A 130 -1.01 1.84 -4.23
C GLU A 130 -0.56 2.20 -2.81
N PHE A 131 0.66 1.81 -2.47
CA PHE A 131 1.27 2.16 -1.18
C PHE A 131 2.74 2.53 -1.34
N TYR A 132 3.30 3.23 -0.34
CA TYR A 132 4.72 3.53 -0.31
C TYR A 132 5.51 2.42 0.38
N ASN A 133 6.50 1.85 -0.32
CA ASN A 133 7.39 0.85 0.23
C ASN A 133 8.57 1.55 0.93
N HIS A 134 8.54 1.61 2.26
CA HIS A 134 9.56 2.28 3.07
C HIS A 134 10.97 1.70 2.91
N ASP A 135 11.09 0.38 2.75
CA ASP A 135 12.39 -0.29 2.60
C ASP A 135 13.06 0.05 1.28
N ARG A 136 12.24 0.21 0.23
CA ARG A 136 12.74 0.47 -1.12
C ARG A 136 12.68 1.94 -1.54
N GLY A 137 12.00 2.79 -0.77
CA GLY A 137 11.95 4.23 -0.99
C GLY A 137 11.10 4.66 -2.20
N TYR A 138 10.10 3.85 -2.60
CA TYR A 138 9.27 4.17 -3.76
C TYR A 138 7.83 3.65 -3.61
N PHE A 139 6.92 4.21 -4.41
CA PHE A 139 5.53 3.74 -4.47
C PHE A 139 5.40 2.44 -5.25
N GLN A 140 4.50 1.56 -4.80
CA GLN A 140 4.30 0.25 -5.38
C GLN A 140 2.80 -0.01 -5.55
N TYR A 141 2.45 -0.52 -6.72
CA TYR A 141 1.15 -1.07 -7.01
C TYR A 141 1.14 -2.56 -6.70
N TRP A 142 0.17 -3.03 -5.95
CA TRP A 142 -0.19 -4.43 -5.83
C TRP A 142 -1.47 -4.71 -6.62
N TYR A 143 -1.46 -5.79 -7.37
CA TYR A 143 -2.59 -6.27 -8.15
C TYR A 143 -3.11 -7.56 -7.54
N GLY A 144 -4.40 -7.59 -7.24
CA GLY A 144 -5.08 -8.74 -6.66
C GLY A 144 -6.36 -9.12 -7.40
N ARG A 145 -6.82 -10.34 -7.16
CA ARG A 145 -8.15 -10.85 -7.57
C ARG A 145 -9.01 -10.99 -6.32
N ILE A 146 -10.19 -10.38 -6.35
CA ILE A 146 -11.17 -10.48 -5.27
C ILE A 146 -11.93 -11.79 -5.45
N LYS A 147 -12.07 -12.54 -4.36
CA LYS A 147 -12.80 -13.81 -4.27
C LYS A 147 -13.78 -13.74 -3.10
N ASP A 148 -14.67 -14.72 -3.03
CA ASP A 148 -15.69 -14.77 -1.98
C ASP A 148 -15.07 -14.78 -0.58
N ASP A 149 -13.98 -15.53 -0.39
CA ASP A 149 -13.30 -15.75 0.88
C ASP A 149 -12.13 -14.78 1.15
N GLY A 150 -11.77 -13.93 0.20
CA GLY A 150 -10.56 -13.12 0.35
C GLY A 150 -10.06 -12.40 -0.90
N ILE A 151 -8.81 -11.95 -0.85
CA ILE A 151 -8.12 -11.25 -1.93
C ILE A 151 -6.79 -11.95 -2.19
N TYR A 152 -6.58 -12.39 -3.43
CA TYR A 152 -5.33 -12.99 -3.86
C TYR A 152 -4.45 -11.98 -4.60
N PHE A 153 -3.36 -11.54 -3.99
CA PHE A 153 -2.37 -10.67 -4.63
C PHE A 153 -1.35 -11.49 -5.42
N TYR A 154 -1.25 -11.23 -6.72
CA TYR A 154 -0.47 -12.04 -7.66
C TYR A 154 0.68 -11.28 -8.34
N LYS A 155 0.68 -9.94 -8.28
CA LYS A 155 1.67 -9.12 -9.00
C LYS A 155 1.91 -7.79 -8.31
N TYR A 156 3.13 -7.29 -8.43
CA TYR A 156 3.44 -5.90 -8.10
C TYR A 156 4.18 -5.15 -9.22
N LYS A 157 4.08 -3.83 -9.20
CA LYS A 157 4.85 -2.90 -10.03
C LYS A 157 5.31 -1.69 -9.20
N GLY A 158 6.57 -1.28 -9.33
CA GLY A 158 7.08 -0.05 -8.73
C GLY A 158 6.75 1.18 -9.58
N ARG A 159 6.70 2.34 -8.91
CA ARG A 159 6.55 3.69 -9.49
C ARG A 159 7.79 4.54 -9.14
N PRO A 160 8.41 5.26 -10.10
CA PRO A 160 8.03 5.38 -11.51
C PRO A 160 8.06 4.05 -12.28
N TRP A 161 7.33 3.95 -13.39
CA TRP A 161 7.25 2.72 -14.17
C TRP A 161 8.65 2.23 -14.57
N GLY A 162 8.93 0.95 -14.30
CA GLY A 162 10.23 0.34 -14.55
C GLY A 162 11.13 0.17 -13.32
N THR A 163 10.80 0.78 -12.16
CA THR A 163 11.61 0.65 -10.94
C THR A 163 11.64 -0.79 -10.41
N SER A 164 10.52 -1.51 -10.50
CA SER A 164 10.47 -2.94 -10.17
C SER A 164 9.20 -3.59 -10.71
N THR A 165 9.24 -4.90 -10.94
CA THR A 165 8.05 -5.72 -11.18
C THR A 165 8.34 -7.11 -10.66
N GLY A 166 7.33 -7.78 -10.11
CA GLY A 166 7.47 -9.15 -9.69
C GLY A 166 6.13 -9.82 -9.43
N LYS A 167 6.21 -11.10 -9.07
CA LYS A 167 5.05 -11.90 -8.67
C LYS A 167 4.86 -11.77 -7.16
N LEU A 168 3.61 -11.77 -6.75
CA LEU A 168 3.19 -11.95 -5.36
C LEU A 168 2.49 -13.31 -5.28
N ASN A 169 2.42 -13.88 -4.08
CA ASN A 169 1.64 -15.09 -3.84
C ASN A 169 1.05 -15.04 -2.43
N PHE A 170 0.29 -13.97 -2.16
CA PHE A 170 -0.29 -13.72 -0.85
C PHE A 170 -1.81 -13.77 -0.96
N ILE A 171 -2.44 -14.49 -0.03
CA ILE A 171 -3.90 -14.50 0.11
C ILE A 171 -4.24 -13.81 1.42
N TYR A 172 -5.15 -12.85 1.35
CA TYR A 172 -5.76 -12.26 2.52
C TYR A 172 -7.18 -12.80 2.65
N HIS A 173 -7.48 -13.50 3.74
CA HIS A 173 -8.79 -14.07 4.02
C HIS A 173 -9.67 -13.06 4.75
N LYS A 174 -10.97 -13.04 4.45
CA LYS A 174 -11.96 -12.23 5.18
C LYS A 174 -12.12 -12.79 6.60
N GLU A 175 -11.90 -11.96 7.60
CA GLU A 175 -12.09 -12.29 9.02
C GLU A 175 -13.21 -11.43 9.61
N PRO A 176 -14.08 -12.01 10.48
CA PRO A 176 -15.16 -11.30 11.14
C PRO A 176 -14.64 -10.52 12.36
N ILE A 177 -13.78 -9.52 12.14
CA ILE A 177 -13.29 -8.62 13.18
C ILE A 177 -14.14 -7.34 13.16
N GLU A 178 -14.63 -6.91 14.31
CA GLU A 178 -15.47 -5.70 14.42
C GLU A 178 -14.73 -4.45 13.93
N VAL A 179 -15.38 -3.74 13.01
CA VAL A 179 -14.97 -2.46 12.47
C VAL A 179 -15.88 -1.37 13.03
N ASN A 180 -15.32 -0.46 13.83
CA ASN A 180 -16.09 0.60 14.49
C ASN A 180 -15.52 2.01 14.28
N GLN A 181 -14.37 2.13 13.63
CA GLN A 181 -13.78 3.43 13.27
C GLN A 181 -13.68 3.58 11.74
N PRO A 182 -14.17 4.69 11.15
CA PRO A 182 -14.03 4.92 9.71
C PRO A 182 -12.56 5.13 9.32
N LEU A 183 -12.23 4.75 8.08
CA LEU A 183 -10.94 5.08 7.48
C LEU A 183 -11.00 6.51 6.94
N ASN A 184 -10.27 7.42 7.58
CA ASN A 184 -10.06 8.78 7.13
C ASN A 184 -8.56 9.02 6.98
N PHE A 185 -8.14 9.62 5.87
CA PHE A 185 -6.73 9.93 5.66
C PHE A 185 -6.26 10.94 6.74
N PRO A 186 -5.10 10.72 7.38
CA PRO A 186 -4.64 11.60 8.44
C PRO A 186 -4.28 12.99 7.90
N GLY A 187 -4.69 14.04 8.61
CA GLY A 187 -4.39 15.42 8.25
C GLY A 187 -5.36 16.05 7.25
N THR A 188 -6.35 15.31 6.74
CA THR A 188 -7.49 15.91 6.05
C THR A 188 -8.47 16.47 7.09
N ARG A 189 -8.92 17.71 6.89
CA ARG A 189 -10.06 18.22 7.67
C ARG A 189 -11.33 17.52 7.14
N PRO A 190 -12.24 17.08 8.02
CA PRO A 190 -13.52 16.52 7.61
C PRO A 190 -14.36 17.53 6.81
#